data_AF-A0A836V3D5-F1
#
_entry.id   AF-A0A836V3D5-F1
#
_cell.length_a   1.000
_cell.length_b   1.000
_cell.length_c   1.000
_cell.angle_alpha   90.00
_cell.angle_beta   90.00
_cell.angle_gamma   90.00
#
_symmetry.space_group_name_H-M   'P 1'
#
loop_
_entity.id
_entity.type
_entity.pdbx_description
1 polymer ?
#
loop_
_entity_poly.entity_id
_entity_poly.type
_entity_poly.pdbx_seq_one_letter_code
_entity_poly.pdbx_strand_id
1 'polypeptide(L)'
;MSSGENLPCISSPEDFAEMVKAALQSRGEDRTLRYEPVRFALIVENESGEPQQLFGLAAMFDEYNTALESERNAVVDRYCSFFLGVNRNNLPETFEEAKDGLMLIIRHRYLYQVMQMRLALEQGITANSDELPQDQEIPHVVIGDDFAAGLSYDFPDAMIQITGRQLAKWGVSFDQVYQCALENLKKRSEKPLVEAVTGVFISNWQDGYDASRILLTDLIQSLPFQGAPVAMLPSAENLVMTGADDMEGLASVLNVIEPMADKPRSMVGVPLVLRGGEWVPFEIQEGHPLYERFRVLRISATARSYADQRGVVSEWLQSIGEPAVVTPYLATQRKDGSVSSCSVWPEGVPCVIPRADSVVFTGDSKESNQEVVACNTWEKVLEVVGGLLKPTPFHPELYRVSRFPSSTELAQIGMGVSNLK
;
A
#
# COMPACT_ATOMS: atom_id res chain seq x y z
N MET A 1 -27.20 -3.47 20.02
CA MET A 1 -26.95 -2.56 21.15
C MET A 1 -27.75 -1.29 20.93
N SER A 2 -28.28 -0.71 22.00
CA SER A 2 -29.13 0.49 21.97
C SER A 2 -28.38 1.65 21.30
N SER A 3 -29.06 2.30 20.36
CA SER A 3 -28.64 3.50 19.64
C SER A 3 -28.49 4.68 20.60
N GLY A 4 -27.26 5.08 20.93
CA GLY A 4 -27.00 6.36 21.59
C GLY A 4 -25.79 6.44 22.51
N GLU A 5 -25.18 5.32 22.91
CA GLU A 5 -23.94 5.36 23.70
C GLU A 5 -22.71 5.39 22.79
N ASN A 6 -21.85 6.38 23.03
CA ASN A 6 -20.56 6.48 22.39
C ASN A 6 -19.67 5.29 22.78
N LEU A 7 -18.96 4.71 21.82
CA LEU A 7 -18.09 3.58 22.11
C LEU A 7 -16.78 4.05 22.80
N PRO A 8 -16.35 3.37 23.89
CA PRO A 8 -15.14 3.74 24.61
C PRO A 8 -13.88 3.42 23.81
N CYS A 9 -12.73 4.01 24.15
CA CYS A 9 -11.47 3.57 23.57
C CYS A 9 -11.19 2.13 24.03
N ILE A 10 -10.73 1.26 23.14
CA ILE A 10 -10.41 -0.14 23.47
C ILE A 10 -8.94 -0.36 23.14
N SER A 11 -8.12 -0.58 24.17
CA SER A 11 -6.67 -0.82 24.01
C SER A 11 -6.31 -2.29 23.83
N SER A 12 -7.23 -3.20 24.19
CA SER A 12 -7.05 -4.65 24.11
C SER A 12 -7.49 -5.17 22.72
N PRO A 13 -6.59 -5.80 21.95
CA PRO A 13 -6.94 -6.46 20.69
C PRO A 13 -8.08 -7.48 20.84
N GLU A 14 -8.06 -8.26 21.93
CA GLU A 14 -9.07 -9.27 22.24
C GLU A 14 -10.45 -8.63 22.48
N ASP A 15 -10.51 -7.58 23.31
CA ASP A 15 -11.78 -6.91 23.62
C ASP A 15 -12.36 -6.21 22.38
N PHE A 16 -11.48 -5.67 21.54
CA PHE A 16 -11.88 -5.06 20.27
C PHE A 16 -12.47 -6.11 19.32
N ALA A 17 -11.81 -7.27 19.20
CA ALA A 17 -12.30 -8.37 18.38
C ALA A 17 -13.69 -8.85 18.82
N GLU A 18 -13.93 -8.98 20.13
CA GLU A 18 -15.25 -9.36 20.65
C GLU A 18 -16.30 -8.26 20.43
N MET A 19 -15.95 -6.97 20.54
CA MET A 19 -16.85 -5.87 20.17
C MET A 19 -17.25 -5.94 18.69
N VAL A 20 -16.29 -6.12 17.79
CA VAL A 20 -16.54 -6.21 16.34
C VAL A 20 -17.36 -7.46 16.01
N LYS A 21 -17.07 -8.59 16.65
CA LYS A 21 -17.84 -9.82 16.54
C LYS A 21 -19.30 -9.62 16.93
N ALA A 22 -19.55 -9.00 18.09
CA ALA A 22 -20.91 -8.67 18.52
C ALA A 22 -21.61 -7.70 17.56
N ALA A 23 -20.86 -6.74 17.00
CA ALA A 23 -21.37 -5.80 16.01
C ALA A 23 -21.80 -6.52 14.72
N LEU A 24 -20.99 -7.43 14.17
CA LEU A 24 -21.32 -8.25 13.00
C LEU A 24 -22.54 -9.13 13.25
N GLN A 25 -22.58 -9.85 14.38
CA GLN A 25 -23.71 -10.71 14.73
C GLN A 25 -25.02 -9.92 14.85
N SER A 26 -24.98 -8.73 15.46
CA SER A 26 -26.17 -7.87 15.56
C SER A 26 -26.67 -7.34 14.22
N ARG A 27 -25.85 -7.38 13.17
CA ARG A 27 -26.15 -6.94 11.80
C ARG A 27 -26.45 -8.11 10.85
N GLY A 28 -26.56 -9.34 11.40
CA GLY A 28 -27.03 -10.52 10.69
C GLY A 28 -25.93 -11.42 10.12
N GLU A 29 -24.71 -11.39 10.66
CA GLU A 29 -23.75 -12.48 10.48
C GLU A 29 -24.11 -13.62 11.45
N ASP A 30 -24.58 -14.74 10.92
CA ASP A 30 -25.04 -15.90 11.69
C ASP A 30 -23.99 -17.02 11.79
N ARG A 31 -22.93 -16.97 10.97
CA ARG A 31 -21.83 -17.93 11.01
C ARG A 31 -20.98 -17.79 12.26
N THR A 32 -20.20 -18.83 12.54
CA THR A 32 -19.27 -18.82 13.67
C THR A 32 -18.08 -17.92 13.37
N LEU A 33 -17.82 -16.97 14.27
CA LEU A 33 -16.70 -16.05 14.23
C LEU A 33 -15.69 -16.39 15.32
N ARG A 34 -14.51 -16.85 14.93
CA ARG A 34 -13.40 -17.19 15.84
C ARG A 34 -12.31 -16.13 15.75
N TYR A 35 -11.93 -15.54 16.88
CA TYR A 35 -10.78 -14.65 16.95
C TYR A 35 -9.47 -15.45 16.79
N GLU A 36 -8.58 -14.96 15.95
CA GLU A 36 -7.23 -15.50 15.72
C GLU A 36 -6.20 -14.43 16.11
N PRO A 37 -5.54 -14.58 17.28
CA PRO A 37 -4.65 -13.55 17.83
C PRO A 37 -3.41 -13.25 16.99
N VAL A 38 -2.85 -14.24 16.29
CA VAL A 38 -1.58 -14.06 15.56
C VAL A 38 -1.76 -13.12 14.37
N ARG A 39 -2.86 -13.26 13.63
CA ARG A 39 -3.22 -12.41 12.49
C ARG A 39 -4.06 -11.19 12.88
N PHE A 40 -4.42 -11.07 14.15
CA PHE A 40 -5.36 -10.07 14.66
C PHE A 40 -6.62 -9.95 13.77
N ALA A 41 -7.34 -11.06 13.66
CA ALA A 41 -8.45 -11.20 12.71
C ALA A 41 -9.62 -12.02 13.29
N LEU A 42 -10.81 -11.84 12.72
CA LEU A 42 -11.94 -12.76 12.89
C LEU A 42 -11.97 -13.75 11.72
N ILE A 43 -11.92 -15.04 12.05
CA ILE A 43 -12.09 -16.13 11.09
C ILE A 43 -13.55 -16.52 11.07
N VAL A 44 -14.12 -16.50 9.86
CA VAL A 44 -15.51 -16.92 9.62
C VAL A 44 -15.45 -18.37 9.22
N GLU A 45 -16.12 -19.21 10.01
CA GLU A 45 -16.15 -20.65 9.80
C GLU A 45 -17.41 -21.04 9.03
N ASN A 46 -17.29 -22.01 8.12
CA ASN A 46 -18.45 -22.61 7.46
C ASN A 46 -19.20 -23.53 8.44
N GLU A 47 -20.32 -24.13 8.01
CA GLU A 47 -21.12 -25.06 8.82
C GLU A 47 -20.33 -26.30 9.32
N SER A 48 -19.23 -26.64 8.63
CA SER A 48 -18.35 -27.76 9.00
C SER A 48 -17.22 -27.36 9.95
N GLY A 49 -17.14 -26.08 10.36
CA GLY A 49 -16.09 -25.54 11.22
C GLY A 49 -14.77 -25.24 10.50
N GLU A 50 -14.74 -25.29 9.17
CA GLU A 50 -13.55 -24.95 8.39
C GLU A 50 -13.49 -23.44 8.13
N PRO A 51 -12.27 -22.84 8.15
CA PRO A 51 -12.10 -21.42 7.87
C PRO A 51 -12.53 -21.12 6.43
N GLN A 52 -13.58 -20.32 6.28
CA GLN A 52 -14.09 -19.89 4.98
C GLN A 52 -13.54 -18.52 4.59
N GLN A 53 -13.33 -17.64 5.58
CA GLN A 53 -12.95 -16.26 5.32
C GLN A 53 -12.22 -15.64 6.52
N LEU A 54 -11.42 -14.61 6.25
CA LEU A 54 -10.70 -13.83 7.24
C LEU A 54 -11.13 -12.36 7.18
N PHE A 55 -11.43 -11.78 8.33
CA PHE A 55 -11.69 -10.35 8.51
C PHE A 55 -10.61 -9.73 9.39
N GLY A 56 -9.63 -9.07 8.78
CA GLY A 56 -8.52 -8.43 9.47
C GLY A 56 -8.97 -7.20 10.26
N LEU A 57 -8.57 -7.10 11.52
CA LEU A 57 -9.03 -6.05 12.44
C LEU A 57 -8.08 -4.86 12.56
N ALA A 58 -6.83 -4.99 12.13
CA ALA A 58 -5.78 -3.98 12.35
C ALA A 58 -6.17 -2.58 11.85
N ALA A 59 -6.57 -2.45 10.58
CA ALA A 59 -6.93 -1.15 10.01
C ALA A 59 -8.14 -0.51 10.72
N MET A 60 -9.12 -1.33 11.09
CA MET A 60 -10.29 -0.89 11.82
C MET A 60 -9.94 -0.46 13.25
N PHE A 61 -9.06 -1.20 13.91
CA PHE A 61 -8.59 -0.91 15.27
C PHE A 61 -7.83 0.41 15.34
N ASP A 62 -6.90 0.63 14.42
CA ASP A 62 -6.13 1.88 14.34
C ASP A 62 -7.03 3.08 14.07
N GLU A 63 -7.95 2.95 13.12
CA GLU A 63 -8.91 4.02 12.80
C GLU A 63 -9.88 4.28 13.95
N TYR A 64 -10.35 3.23 14.64
CA TYR A 64 -11.23 3.35 15.80
C TYR A 64 -10.55 4.07 16.98
N ASN A 65 -9.27 3.75 17.24
CA ASN A 65 -8.52 4.32 18.35
C ASN A 65 -8.05 5.76 18.08
N THR A 66 -7.93 6.15 16.81
CA THR A 66 -7.58 7.52 16.40
C THR A 66 -8.80 8.41 16.17
N ALA A 67 -9.98 7.83 15.94
CA ALA A 67 -11.23 8.55 15.76
C ALA A 67 -11.71 9.26 17.04
N LEU A 68 -12.42 10.37 16.87
CA LEU A 68 -13.14 11.01 17.96
C LEU A 68 -14.20 10.05 18.53
N GLU A 69 -14.52 10.20 19.80
CA GLU A 69 -15.50 9.35 20.48
C GLU A 69 -16.85 9.30 19.74
N SER A 70 -17.29 10.43 19.16
CA SER A 70 -18.52 10.54 18.36
C SER A 70 -18.46 9.84 16.99
N GLU A 71 -17.26 9.54 16.48
CA GLU A 71 -17.03 8.96 15.15
C GLU A 71 -16.84 7.44 15.19
N ARG A 72 -16.51 6.88 16.36
CA ARG A 72 -16.22 5.45 16.54
C ARG A 72 -17.34 4.52 16.08
N ASN A 73 -18.60 4.88 16.35
CA ASN A 73 -19.75 4.10 15.86
C ASN A 73 -19.76 4.05 14.32
N ALA A 74 -19.51 5.18 13.66
CA ALA A 74 -19.46 5.24 12.20
C ALA A 74 -18.29 4.43 11.63
N VAL A 75 -17.14 4.38 12.32
CA VAL A 75 -16.04 3.48 11.96
C VAL A 75 -16.52 2.03 12.00
N VAL A 76 -17.11 1.59 13.11
CA VAL A 76 -17.64 0.21 13.25
C VAL A 76 -18.68 -0.11 12.19
N ASP A 77 -19.65 0.77 11.99
CA ASP A 77 -20.71 0.59 11.00
C ASP A 77 -20.17 0.44 9.59
N ARG A 78 -19.19 1.24 9.20
CA ARG A 78 -18.61 1.20 7.85
C ARG A 78 -17.86 -0.12 7.60
N TYR A 79 -17.03 -0.56 8.55
CA TYR A 79 -16.27 -1.80 8.39
C TYR A 79 -17.17 -3.04 8.46
N CYS A 80 -18.15 -3.08 9.36
CA CYS A 80 -19.11 -4.18 9.43
C CYS A 80 -20.00 -4.23 8.17
N SER A 81 -20.49 -3.07 7.69
CA SER A 81 -21.28 -3.01 6.45
C SER A 81 -20.47 -3.48 5.26
N PHE A 82 -19.21 -3.07 5.13
CA PHE A 82 -18.31 -3.56 4.07
C PHE A 82 -18.15 -5.08 4.13
N PHE A 83 -17.83 -5.64 5.30
CA PHE A 83 -17.66 -7.07 5.48
C PHE A 83 -18.95 -7.86 5.12
N LEU A 84 -20.10 -7.39 5.58
CA LEU A 84 -21.40 -8.02 5.29
C LEU A 84 -21.81 -7.89 3.83
N GLY A 85 -21.55 -6.73 3.21
CA GLY A 85 -21.84 -6.46 1.81
C GLY A 85 -21.06 -7.41 0.90
N VAL A 86 -19.75 -7.57 1.15
CA VAL A 86 -18.91 -8.55 0.42
C VAL A 86 -19.46 -9.98 0.55
N ASN A 87 -20.06 -10.34 1.69
CA ASN A 87 -20.61 -11.69 1.93
C ASN A 87 -21.99 -11.92 1.33
N ARG A 88 -22.79 -10.87 1.19
CA ARG A 88 -24.13 -10.94 0.58
C ARG A 88 -24.08 -10.83 -0.93
N ASN A 89 -23.06 -10.16 -1.46
CA ASN A 89 -22.93 -9.85 -2.86
C ASN A 89 -22.08 -10.91 -3.58
N ASN A 90 -22.74 -11.74 -4.40
CA ASN A 90 -22.02 -12.56 -5.37
C ASN A 90 -21.68 -11.70 -6.59
N LEU A 91 -20.43 -11.81 -7.07
CA LEU A 91 -20.06 -11.25 -8.36
C LEU A 91 -20.98 -11.82 -9.46
N PRO A 92 -21.35 -11.02 -10.48
CA PRO A 92 -22.14 -11.52 -11.59
C PRO A 92 -21.51 -12.75 -12.25
N GLU A 93 -22.34 -13.67 -12.71
CA GLU A 93 -21.90 -14.95 -13.27
C GLU A 93 -21.25 -14.79 -14.63
N THR A 94 -21.67 -13.76 -15.39
CA THR A 94 -21.16 -13.47 -16.73
C THR A 94 -20.59 -12.06 -16.83
N PHE A 95 -19.67 -11.85 -17.78
CA PHE A 95 -19.15 -10.51 -18.09
C PHE A 95 -20.27 -9.56 -18.53
N GLU A 96 -21.25 -10.05 -19.30
CA GLU A 96 -22.35 -9.22 -19.81
C GLU A 96 -23.16 -8.59 -18.69
N GLU A 97 -23.47 -9.36 -17.65
CA GLU A 97 -24.15 -8.87 -16.44
C GLU A 97 -23.25 -7.94 -15.63
N ALA A 98 -21.93 -8.14 -15.68
CA ALA A 98 -20.98 -7.35 -14.91
C ALA A 98 -20.67 -5.97 -15.50
N LYS A 99 -20.89 -5.76 -16.80
CA LYS A 99 -20.43 -4.60 -17.56
C LYS A 99 -20.65 -3.26 -16.87
N ASP A 100 -21.83 -3.02 -16.33
CA ASP A 100 -22.21 -1.71 -15.79
C ASP A 100 -21.66 -1.44 -14.37
N GLY A 101 -21.30 -2.49 -13.64
CA GLY A 101 -20.71 -2.40 -12.30
C GLY A 101 -19.18 -2.39 -12.29
N LEU A 102 -18.53 -2.60 -13.44
CA LEU A 102 -17.07 -2.63 -13.52
C LEU A 102 -16.48 -1.23 -13.45
N MET A 103 -15.48 -1.06 -12.59
CA MET A 103 -14.77 0.19 -12.34
C MET A 103 -13.25 -0.05 -12.22
N LEU A 104 -12.46 1.01 -12.45
CA LEU A 104 -11.03 1.02 -12.19
C LEU A 104 -10.73 1.66 -10.85
N ILE A 105 -9.84 1.04 -10.08
CA ILE A 105 -9.36 1.57 -8.79
C ILE A 105 -7.86 1.77 -8.83
N ILE A 106 -7.40 2.91 -8.28
CA ILE A 106 -5.98 3.16 -8.05
C ILE A 106 -5.63 2.80 -6.62
N ARG A 107 -4.58 2.00 -6.47
CA ARG A 107 -3.99 1.62 -5.19
C ARG A 107 -2.48 1.67 -5.30
N HIS A 108 -1.80 1.64 -4.16
CA HIS A 108 -0.37 1.33 -4.18
C HIS A 108 -0.12 -0.04 -4.82
N ARG A 109 0.92 -0.11 -5.64
CA ARG A 109 1.29 -1.31 -6.41
C ARG A 109 1.54 -2.52 -5.50
N TYR A 110 2.17 -2.32 -4.34
CA TYR A 110 2.44 -3.40 -3.39
C TYR A 110 1.18 -4.14 -2.94
N LEU A 111 0.02 -3.46 -2.90
CA LEU A 111 -1.22 -4.07 -2.41
C LEU A 111 -1.68 -5.21 -3.31
N TYR A 112 -1.47 -5.15 -4.62
CA TYR A 112 -1.84 -6.23 -5.54
C TYR A 112 -1.04 -7.50 -5.26
N GLN A 113 0.25 -7.35 -4.96
CA GLN A 113 1.12 -8.46 -4.57
C GLN A 113 0.76 -9.00 -3.18
N VAL A 114 0.52 -8.12 -2.20
CA VAL A 114 0.08 -8.53 -0.85
C VAL A 114 -1.21 -9.34 -0.94
N MET A 115 -2.19 -8.87 -1.72
CA MET A 115 -3.45 -9.59 -1.92
C MET A 115 -3.24 -10.94 -2.63
N GLN A 116 -2.38 -11.00 -3.65
CA GLN A 116 -2.04 -12.24 -4.36
C GLN A 116 -1.40 -13.28 -3.42
N MET A 117 -0.42 -12.88 -2.59
CA MET A 117 0.22 -13.78 -1.63
C MET A 117 -0.76 -14.23 -0.54
N ARG A 118 -1.60 -13.33 -0.01
CA ARG A 118 -2.63 -13.68 0.98
C ARG A 118 -3.60 -14.72 0.44
N LEU A 119 -4.11 -14.51 -0.77
CA LEU A 119 -5.05 -15.43 -1.40
C LEU A 119 -4.43 -16.83 -1.62
N ALA A 120 -3.14 -16.89 -1.96
CA ALA A 120 -2.42 -18.16 -2.08
C ALA A 120 -2.22 -18.85 -0.72
N LEU A 121 -1.77 -18.11 0.30
CA LEU A 121 -1.59 -18.63 1.66
C LEU A 121 -2.91 -19.17 2.25
N GLU A 122 -4.03 -18.47 2.02
CA GLU A 122 -5.36 -18.90 2.45
C GLU A 122 -5.80 -20.21 1.77
N GLN A 123 -5.40 -20.42 0.51
CA GLN A 123 -5.69 -21.64 -0.24
C GLN A 123 -4.67 -22.77 0.03
N GLY A 124 -3.70 -22.54 0.92
CA GLY A 124 -2.62 -23.49 1.18
C GLY A 124 -1.68 -23.70 -0.01
N ILE A 125 -1.68 -22.78 -0.97
CA ILE A 125 -0.80 -22.81 -2.14
C ILE A 125 0.58 -22.33 -1.71
N THR A 126 1.59 -23.16 -1.92
CA THR A 126 2.99 -22.81 -1.75
C THR A 126 3.69 -22.68 -3.10
N ALA A 127 4.66 -21.77 -3.22
CA ALA A 127 5.57 -21.72 -4.35
C ALA A 127 6.85 -22.52 -4.06
N ASN A 128 7.62 -22.77 -5.12
CA ASN A 128 8.93 -23.45 -5.02
C ASN A 128 10.10 -22.46 -4.94
N SER A 129 9.83 -21.15 -4.93
CA SER A 129 10.81 -20.05 -4.96
C SER A 129 10.16 -18.75 -4.46
N ASP A 130 10.93 -17.65 -4.48
CA ASP A 130 10.45 -16.29 -4.18
C ASP A 130 9.41 -15.77 -5.20
N GLU A 131 9.06 -16.54 -6.24
CA GLU A 131 8.07 -16.18 -7.25
C GLU A 131 6.66 -15.99 -6.68
N LEU A 132 5.91 -15.07 -7.29
CA LEU A 132 4.50 -14.89 -6.99
C LEU A 132 3.65 -16.01 -7.60
N PRO A 133 2.57 -16.42 -6.93
CA PRO A 133 1.70 -17.49 -7.40
C PRO A 133 0.89 -17.03 -8.62
N GLN A 134 1.31 -17.45 -9.81
CA GLN A 134 0.70 -17.03 -11.09
C GLN A 134 -0.80 -17.30 -11.15
N ASP A 135 -1.28 -18.43 -10.62
CA ASP A 135 -2.70 -18.80 -10.62
C ASP A 135 -3.58 -17.89 -9.73
N GLN A 136 -2.96 -17.07 -8.87
CA GLN A 136 -3.64 -16.08 -8.01
C GLN A 136 -3.33 -14.65 -8.42
N GLU A 137 -2.86 -14.43 -9.65
CA GLU A 137 -2.59 -13.10 -10.17
C GLU A 137 -3.83 -12.19 -10.02
N ILE A 138 -3.56 -10.97 -9.57
CA ILE A 138 -4.54 -9.89 -9.51
C ILE A 138 -4.20 -8.94 -10.65
N PRO A 139 -4.93 -8.99 -11.77
CA PRO A 139 -4.60 -8.22 -12.96
C PRO A 139 -4.61 -6.71 -12.68
N HIS A 140 -3.54 -6.02 -13.07
CA HIS A 140 -3.37 -4.58 -12.87
C HIS A 140 -2.40 -3.98 -13.90
N VAL A 141 -2.48 -2.65 -14.08
CA VAL A 141 -1.50 -1.87 -14.87
C VAL A 141 -0.72 -0.97 -13.92
N VAL A 142 0.61 -0.95 -14.02
CA VAL A 142 1.46 -0.05 -13.23
C VAL A 142 1.28 1.40 -13.71
N ILE A 143 1.17 2.33 -12.78
CA ILE A 143 1.03 3.77 -13.02
C ILE A 143 2.17 4.50 -12.30
N GLY A 144 3.08 5.11 -13.06
CA GLY A 144 4.27 5.74 -12.52
C GLY A 144 5.32 4.73 -12.10
N ASP A 145 5.16 4.17 -10.90
CA ASP A 145 5.98 3.07 -10.37
C ASP A 145 5.29 2.47 -9.13
N ASP A 146 4.88 3.34 -8.20
CA ASP A 146 4.34 2.96 -6.89
C ASP A 146 2.82 2.79 -6.85
N PHE A 147 2.13 3.11 -7.94
CA PHE A 147 0.69 2.91 -8.08
C PHE A 147 0.37 1.87 -9.14
N ALA A 148 -0.82 1.31 -9.03
CA ALA A 148 -1.38 0.47 -10.07
C ALA A 148 -2.89 0.65 -10.17
N ALA A 149 -3.39 0.48 -11.38
CA ALA A 149 -4.80 0.45 -11.72
C ALA A 149 -5.27 -1.00 -11.79
N GLY A 150 -6.21 -1.38 -10.92
CA GLY A 150 -6.83 -2.69 -10.90
C GLY A 150 -8.32 -2.63 -11.19
N LEU A 151 -8.91 -3.80 -11.39
CA LEU A 151 -10.34 -3.95 -11.67
C LEU A 151 -11.14 -4.15 -10.39
N SER A 152 -12.26 -3.45 -10.26
CA SER A 152 -13.24 -3.68 -9.21
C SER A 152 -14.65 -3.81 -9.77
N TYR A 153 -15.50 -4.52 -9.05
CA TYR A 153 -16.94 -4.42 -9.19
C TYR A 153 -17.53 -3.57 -8.08
N ASP A 154 -18.32 -2.58 -8.47
CA ASP A 154 -18.95 -1.59 -7.61
C ASP A 154 -20.36 -2.04 -7.24
N PHE A 155 -20.54 -2.47 -5.99
CA PHE A 155 -21.86 -2.70 -5.38
C PHE A 155 -22.31 -1.44 -4.63
N PRO A 156 -23.63 -1.27 -4.36
CA PRO A 156 -24.13 -0.13 -3.60
C PRO A 156 -23.49 0.07 -2.22
N ASP A 157 -23.02 -1.01 -1.59
CA ASP A 157 -22.48 -1.04 -0.23
C ASP A 157 -21.05 -1.58 -0.13
N ALA A 158 -20.44 -2.00 -1.24
CA ALA A 158 -19.11 -2.60 -1.24
C ALA A 158 -18.40 -2.50 -2.60
N MET A 159 -17.08 -2.52 -2.59
CA MET A 159 -16.27 -2.72 -3.80
C MET A 159 -15.55 -4.05 -3.70
N ILE A 160 -15.70 -4.90 -4.71
CA ILE A 160 -15.04 -6.22 -4.76
C ILE A 160 -13.94 -6.19 -5.82
N GLN A 161 -12.73 -6.60 -5.45
CA GLN A 161 -11.61 -6.74 -6.38
C GLN A 161 -11.88 -7.87 -7.38
N ILE A 162 -11.72 -7.60 -8.67
CA ILE A 162 -11.76 -8.63 -9.72
C ILE A 162 -10.38 -9.28 -9.83
N THR A 163 -10.36 -10.62 -9.81
CA THR A 163 -9.15 -11.45 -9.86
C THR A 163 -9.00 -12.12 -11.22
N GLY A 164 -7.81 -12.68 -11.51
CA GLY A 164 -7.58 -13.45 -12.75
C GLY A 164 -8.54 -14.64 -12.88
N ARG A 165 -8.88 -15.29 -11.76
CA ARG A 165 -9.88 -16.38 -11.71
C ARG A 165 -11.27 -15.91 -12.18
N GLN A 166 -11.68 -14.71 -11.79
CA GLN A 166 -12.97 -14.16 -12.22
C GLN A 166 -12.98 -13.83 -13.72
N LEU A 167 -11.88 -13.28 -14.24
CA LEU A 167 -11.74 -13.06 -15.69
C LEU A 167 -11.81 -14.37 -16.47
N ALA A 168 -11.12 -15.41 -15.98
CA ALA A 168 -11.18 -16.75 -16.56
C ALA A 168 -12.59 -17.35 -16.51
N LYS A 169 -13.32 -17.18 -15.40
CA LYS A 169 -14.72 -17.60 -15.26
C LYS A 169 -15.61 -16.90 -16.30
N TRP A 170 -15.40 -15.61 -16.53
CA TRP A 170 -16.13 -14.84 -17.53
C TRP A 170 -15.67 -15.09 -18.97
N GLY A 171 -14.52 -15.74 -19.18
CA GLY A 171 -13.95 -16.00 -20.51
C GLY A 171 -13.49 -14.75 -21.26
N VAL A 172 -13.03 -13.72 -20.54
CA VAL A 172 -12.62 -12.41 -21.10
C VAL A 172 -11.18 -12.06 -20.72
N SER A 173 -10.52 -11.24 -21.54
CA SER A 173 -9.17 -10.74 -21.25
C SER A 173 -9.20 -9.55 -20.28
N PHE A 174 -8.07 -9.32 -19.60
CA PHE A 174 -7.90 -8.14 -18.75
C PHE A 174 -8.13 -6.85 -19.54
N ASP A 175 -7.52 -6.70 -20.72
CA ASP A 175 -7.65 -5.50 -21.55
C ASP A 175 -9.10 -5.18 -21.92
N GLN A 176 -9.89 -6.21 -22.24
CA GLN A 176 -11.31 -6.05 -22.56
C GLN A 176 -12.09 -5.47 -21.38
N VAL A 177 -11.85 -6.01 -20.17
CA VAL A 177 -12.52 -5.54 -18.95
C VAL A 177 -11.98 -4.18 -18.51
N TYR A 178 -10.68 -3.93 -18.69
CA TYR A 178 -10.05 -2.64 -18.39
C TYR A 178 -10.67 -1.52 -19.23
N GLN A 179 -10.83 -1.72 -20.54
CA GLN A 179 -11.46 -0.72 -21.41
C GLN A 179 -12.94 -0.49 -21.03
N CYS A 180 -13.68 -1.54 -20.71
CA CYS A 180 -15.06 -1.42 -20.22
C CYS A 180 -15.14 -0.57 -18.94
N ALA A 181 -14.28 -0.87 -17.97
CA ALA A 181 -14.22 -0.17 -16.70
C ALA A 181 -13.74 1.30 -16.85
N LEU A 182 -12.80 1.57 -17.78
CA LEU A 182 -12.35 2.92 -18.12
C LEU A 182 -13.47 3.75 -18.72
N GLU A 183 -14.27 3.18 -19.62
CA GLU A 183 -15.44 3.86 -20.20
C GLU A 183 -16.51 4.16 -19.14
N ASN A 184 -16.73 3.25 -18.19
CA ASN A 184 -17.63 3.52 -17.06
C ASN A 184 -17.12 4.67 -16.18
N LEU A 185 -15.82 4.68 -15.86
CA LEU A 185 -15.20 5.78 -15.15
C LEU A 185 -15.37 7.11 -15.90
N LYS A 186 -15.15 7.11 -17.23
CA LYS A 186 -15.33 8.29 -18.09
C LYS A 186 -16.77 8.80 -18.06
N LYS A 187 -17.78 7.94 -18.17
CA LYS A 187 -19.21 8.30 -18.05
C LYS A 187 -19.55 8.94 -16.70
N ARG A 188 -18.87 8.53 -15.61
CA ARG A 188 -19.02 9.12 -14.27
C ARG A 188 -18.19 10.39 -14.06
N SER A 189 -17.51 10.89 -15.10
CA SER A 189 -16.51 11.98 -15.00
C SER A 189 -16.86 13.23 -15.81
N GLU A 190 -18.15 13.46 -16.08
CA GLU A 190 -18.61 14.62 -16.89
C GLU A 190 -18.30 15.98 -16.26
N LYS A 191 -18.11 16.05 -14.94
CA LYS A 191 -17.69 17.27 -14.24
C LYS A 191 -16.17 17.42 -14.29
N PRO A 192 -15.59 18.61 -14.54
CA PRO A 192 -14.15 18.79 -14.48
C PRO A 192 -13.64 18.84 -13.03
N LEU A 193 -12.32 18.71 -12.87
CA LEU A 193 -11.63 19.10 -11.64
C LEU A 193 -11.92 20.58 -11.31
N VAL A 194 -11.98 20.92 -10.03
CA VAL A 194 -12.26 22.28 -9.56
C VAL A 194 -10.95 22.98 -9.25
N GLU A 195 -10.76 24.19 -9.78
CA GLU A 195 -9.65 25.05 -9.38
C GLU A 195 -9.91 25.58 -7.96
N ALA A 196 -9.17 25.06 -6.98
CA ALA A 196 -9.33 25.42 -5.57
C ALA A 196 -8.63 26.74 -5.24
N VAL A 197 -7.45 26.93 -5.83
CA VAL A 197 -6.66 28.18 -5.87
C VAL A 197 -5.97 28.22 -7.23
N THR A 198 -5.50 29.40 -7.66
CA THR A 198 -4.84 29.58 -8.96
C THR A 198 -3.79 28.50 -9.22
N GLY A 199 -3.94 27.74 -10.31
CA GLY A 199 -3.00 26.70 -10.72
C GLY A 199 -3.06 25.38 -9.95
N VAL A 200 -4.01 25.24 -9.00
CA VAL A 200 -4.24 24.01 -8.22
C VAL A 200 -5.66 23.50 -8.40
N PHE A 201 -5.76 22.27 -8.89
CA PHE A 201 -7.00 21.60 -9.21
C PHE A 201 -7.25 20.43 -8.26
N ILE A 202 -8.47 20.29 -7.76
CA ILE A 202 -8.87 19.22 -6.85
C ILE A 202 -10.08 18.46 -7.38
N SER A 203 -10.15 17.19 -7.02
CA SER A 203 -11.31 16.35 -7.24
C SER A 203 -12.45 16.71 -6.30
N ASN A 204 -13.68 16.56 -6.78
CA ASN A 204 -14.89 16.83 -6.00
C ASN A 204 -16.04 15.90 -6.41
N TRP A 205 -15.73 14.68 -6.87
CA TRP A 205 -16.77 13.70 -7.22
C TRP A 205 -17.29 12.99 -5.98
N GLN A 206 -16.41 12.68 -5.03
CA GLN A 206 -16.76 12.06 -3.75
C GLN A 206 -17.52 10.73 -3.94
N ASP A 207 -17.12 9.97 -4.97
CA ASP A 207 -17.73 8.69 -5.34
C ASP A 207 -16.78 7.51 -5.12
N GLY A 208 -15.63 7.74 -4.46
CA GLY A 208 -14.62 6.71 -4.19
C GLY A 208 -13.65 6.46 -5.35
N TYR A 209 -13.83 7.13 -6.49
CA TYR A 209 -13.02 6.94 -7.70
C TYR A 209 -12.27 8.21 -8.14
N ASP A 210 -12.18 9.21 -7.27
CA ASP A 210 -11.48 10.47 -7.54
C ASP A 210 -10.03 10.23 -7.98
N ALA A 211 -9.28 9.39 -7.26
CA ALA A 211 -7.91 9.03 -7.63
C ALA A 211 -7.84 8.30 -8.98
N SER A 212 -8.83 7.46 -9.30
CA SER A 212 -8.90 6.72 -10.57
C SER A 212 -8.98 7.63 -11.79
N ARG A 213 -9.46 8.86 -11.63
CA ARG A 213 -9.56 9.83 -12.73
C ARG A 213 -8.21 10.33 -13.22
N ILE A 214 -7.11 9.98 -12.55
CA ILE A 214 -5.75 10.11 -13.09
C ILE A 214 -5.59 9.39 -14.44
N LEU A 215 -6.39 8.35 -14.69
CA LEU A 215 -6.39 7.57 -15.94
C LEU A 215 -7.07 8.31 -17.11
N LEU A 216 -7.85 9.36 -16.83
CA LEU A 216 -8.54 10.15 -17.85
C LEU A 216 -7.63 11.31 -18.31
N THR A 217 -6.52 10.96 -18.96
CA THR A 217 -5.46 11.90 -19.34
C THR A 217 -5.96 13.02 -20.25
N ASP A 218 -6.91 12.75 -21.16
CA ASP A 218 -7.52 13.78 -22.01
C ASP A 218 -8.22 14.89 -21.21
N LEU A 219 -8.93 14.51 -20.13
CA LEU A 219 -9.60 15.46 -19.24
C LEU A 219 -8.56 16.33 -18.52
N ILE A 220 -7.47 15.71 -18.08
CA ILE A 220 -6.38 16.39 -17.38
C ILE A 220 -5.61 17.35 -18.29
N GLN A 221 -5.28 16.92 -19.51
CA GLN A 221 -4.54 17.72 -20.47
C GLN A 221 -5.31 18.97 -20.94
N SER A 222 -6.62 19.00 -20.77
CA SER A 222 -7.45 20.17 -21.08
C SER A 222 -7.33 21.31 -20.07
N LEU A 223 -6.72 21.08 -18.91
CA LEU A 223 -6.60 22.07 -17.83
C LEU A 223 -5.36 22.97 -18.00
N PRO A 224 -5.42 24.23 -17.55
CA PRO A 224 -4.38 25.24 -17.80
C PRO A 224 -3.21 25.17 -16.81
N PHE A 225 -2.47 24.05 -16.79
CA PHE A 225 -1.29 23.89 -15.93
C PHE A 225 -0.06 24.67 -16.44
N GLN A 226 0.80 25.13 -15.52
CA GLN A 226 2.13 25.66 -15.86
C GLN A 226 3.12 24.49 -15.99
N GLY A 227 3.55 24.20 -17.22
CA GLY A 227 4.36 23.02 -17.50
C GLY A 227 3.55 21.73 -17.55
N ALA A 228 4.19 20.60 -17.26
CA ALA A 228 3.52 19.29 -17.29
C ALA A 228 2.57 19.12 -16.07
N PRO A 229 1.41 18.45 -16.22
CA PRO A 229 0.52 18.15 -15.10
C PRO A 229 1.23 17.26 -14.07
N VAL A 230 1.18 17.67 -12.80
CA VAL A 230 1.64 16.90 -11.65
C VAL A 230 0.42 16.50 -10.82
N ALA A 231 0.32 15.22 -10.51
CA ALA A 231 -0.75 14.63 -9.70
C ALA A 231 -0.22 14.11 -8.37
N MET A 232 -1.01 14.31 -7.33
CA MET A 232 -0.84 13.72 -6.02
C MET A 232 -2.13 12.98 -5.67
N LEU A 233 -2.00 11.78 -5.11
CA LEU A 233 -3.11 10.89 -4.78
C LEU A 233 -3.13 10.65 -3.25
N PRO A 234 -3.67 11.56 -2.43
CA PRO A 234 -3.63 11.41 -0.98
C PRO A 234 -4.44 10.23 -0.45
N SER A 235 -5.51 9.87 -1.15
CA SER A 235 -6.41 8.75 -0.84
C SER A 235 -7.16 8.35 -2.12
N ALA A 236 -7.97 7.29 -2.07
CA ALA A 236 -8.80 6.88 -3.22
C ALA A 236 -9.84 7.96 -3.60
N GLU A 237 -10.21 8.80 -2.63
CA GLU A 237 -11.24 9.85 -2.74
C GLU A 237 -10.65 11.22 -3.06
N ASN A 238 -9.33 11.33 -3.28
CA ASN A 238 -8.69 12.60 -3.53
C ASN A 238 -7.69 12.51 -4.69
N LEU A 239 -7.89 13.38 -5.68
CA LEU A 239 -6.90 13.71 -6.70
C LEU A 239 -6.62 15.21 -6.60
N VAL A 240 -5.36 15.56 -6.36
CA VAL A 240 -4.89 16.95 -6.25
C VAL A 240 -3.83 17.17 -7.31
N MET A 241 -3.92 18.26 -8.06
CA MET A 241 -3.09 18.48 -9.25
C MET A 241 -2.58 19.92 -9.34
N THR A 242 -1.40 20.08 -9.92
CA THR A 242 -0.82 21.39 -10.24
C THR A 242 0.17 21.27 -11.41
N GLY A 243 0.80 22.37 -11.82
CA GLY A 243 1.81 22.37 -12.87
C GLY A 243 3.22 22.07 -12.34
N ALA A 244 4.03 21.35 -13.12
CA ALA A 244 5.42 21.03 -12.77
C ALA A 244 6.31 22.27 -12.63
N ASP A 245 5.97 23.35 -13.34
CA ASP A 245 6.70 24.62 -13.29
C ASP A 245 6.03 25.64 -12.34
N ASP A 246 4.95 25.24 -11.64
CA ASP A 246 4.21 26.08 -10.71
C ASP A 246 4.72 25.90 -9.26
N MET A 247 5.72 26.68 -8.87
CA MET A 247 6.31 26.60 -7.52
C MET A 247 5.29 26.86 -6.40
N GLU A 248 4.40 27.85 -6.59
CA GLU A 248 3.37 28.20 -5.60
C GLU A 248 2.29 27.13 -5.55
N GLY A 249 1.92 26.59 -6.71
CA GLY A 249 1.02 25.45 -6.83
C GLY A 249 1.56 24.20 -6.13
N LEU A 250 2.81 23.82 -6.41
CA LEU A 250 3.48 22.70 -5.73
C LEU A 250 3.53 22.88 -4.21
N ALA A 251 3.84 24.09 -3.73
CA ALA A 251 3.84 24.40 -2.30
C ALA A 251 2.43 24.30 -1.69
N SER A 252 1.41 24.77 -2.42
CA SER A 252 0.01 24.71 -2.01
C SER A 252 -0.50 23.27 -1.94
N VAL A 253 -0.15 22.43 -2.91
CA VAL A 253 -0.49 21.00 -2.88
C VAL A 253 0.15 20.31 -1.67
N LEU A 254 1.43 20.57 -1.39
CA LEU A 254 2.08 20.01 -0.20
C LEU A 254 1.33 20.37 1.09
N ASN A 255 0.88 21.62 1.23
CA ASN A 255 0.12 22.07 2.41
C ASN A 255 -1.20 21.30 2.59
N VAL A 256 -1.80 20.82 1.50
CA VAL A 256 -3.03 20.03 1.52
C VAL A 256 -2.74 18.57 1.88
N ILE A 257 -1.68 17.97 1.30
CA ILE A 257 -1.46 16.52 1.38
C ILE A 257 -0.61 16.09 2.58
N GLU A 258 0.28 16.94 3.09
CA GLU A 258 1.13 16.60 4.25
C GLU A 258 0.32 16.19 5.48
N PRO A 259 -0.76 16.90 5.88
CA PRO A 259 -1.61 16.49 6.99
C PRO A 259 -2.37 15.17 6.75
N MET A 260 -2.38 14.68 5.51
CA MET A 260 -3.03 13.42 5.13
C MET A 260 -2.05 12.24 5.15
N ALA A 261 -0.74 12.49 5.29
CA ALA A 261 0.28 11.45 5.23
C ALA A 261 0.12 10.40 6.34
N ASP A 262 -0.25 10.82 7.55
CA ASP A 262 -0.38 9.93 8.72
C ASP A 262 -1.79 9.33 8.88
N LYS A 263 -2.72 9.66 7.99
CA LYS A 263 -4.08 9.12 8.06
C LYS A 263 -4.11 7.64 7.65
N PRO A 264 -5.02 6.83 8.23
CA PRO A 264 -5.26 5.46 7.78
C PRO A 264 -5.57 5.43 6.28
N ARG A 265 -5.06 4.42 5.56
CA ARG A 265 -5.25 4.23 4.10
C ARG A 265 -4.76 5.40 3.24
N SER A 266 -3.88 6.24 3.77
CA SER A 266 -3.24 7.31 3.02
C SER A 266 -2.38 6.75 1.89
N MET A 267 -2.53 7.37 0.72
CA MET A 267 -1.73 7.10 -0.48
C MET A 267 -0.70 8.19 -0.77
N VAL A 268 -0.47 9.10 0.19
CA VAL A 268 0.49 10.20 0.06
C VAL A 268 1.90 9.64 -0.07
N GLY A 269 2.65 10.15 -1.07
CA GLY A 269 4.09 10.32 -0.95
C GLY A 269 4.92 10.15 -2.21
N VAL A 270 4.32 9.74 -3.32
CA VAL A 270 5.00 9.74 -4.62
C VAL A 270 4.18 10.54 -5.62
N PRO A 271 4.49 11.84 -5.82
CA PRO A 271 3.84 12.61 -6.87
C PRO A 271 4.16 12.01 -8.24
N LEU A 272 3.21 12.12 -9.17
CA LEU A 272 3.35 11.66 -10.55
C LEU A 272 3.32 12.86 -11.48
N VAL A 273 4.04 12.81 -12.60
CA VAL A 273 4.00 13.82 -13.66
C VAL A 273 3.63 13.19 -14.98
N LEU A 274 2.71 13.81 -15.72
CA LEU A 274 2.26 13.34 -17.02
C LEU A 274 3.22 13.85 -18.10
N ARG A 275 3.99 12.95 -18.72
CA ARG A 275 4.94 13.26 -19.79
C ARG A 275 4.72 12.33 -20.97
N GLY A 276 4.54 12.90 -22.17
CA GLY A 276 4.33 12.09 -23.37
C GLY A 276 3.08 11.20 -23.34
N GLY A 277 2.08 11.54 -22.51
CA GLY A 277 0.88 10.72 -22.30
C GLY A 277 1.01 9.64 -21.23
N GLU A 278 2.18 9.49 -20.61
CA GLU A 278 2.44 8.49 -19.57
C GLU A 278 2.69 9.15 -18.22
N TRP A 279 2.20 8.53 -17.16
CA TRP A 279 2.51 8.92 -15.79
C TRP A 279 3.85 8.32 -15.38
N VAL A 280 4.77 9.18 -14.94
CA VAL A 280 6.07 8.80 -14.39
C VAL A 280 6.27 9.44 -13.02
N PRO A 281 7.15 8.90 -12.15
CA PRO A 281 7.47 9.55 -10.88
C PRO A 281 7.91 11.01 -11.08
N PHE A 282 7.36 11.92 -10.29
CA PHE A 282 7.80 13.31 -10.28
C PHE A 282 9.01 13.46 -9.36
N GLU A 283 10.17 13.63 -9.99
CA GLU A 283 11.44 13.84 -9.32
C GLU A 283 11.77 15.32 -9.21
N ILE A 284 11.97 15.77 -7.97
CA ILE A 284 12.45 17.10 -7.67
C ILE A 284 13.95 17.02 -7.45
N GLN A 285 14.68 17.91 -8.13
CA GLN A 285 16.14 17.95 -8.08
C GLN A 285 16.67 18.51 -6.75
N GLU A 286 17.83 18.02 -6.32
CA GLU A 286 18.59 18.55 -5.19
C GLU A 286 18.92 20.03 -5.47
N GLY A 287 18.38 20.94 -4.65
CA GLY A 287 18.48 22.39 -4.82
C GLY A 287 17.14 23.10 -5.06
N HIS A 288 16.08 22.36 -5.38
CA HIS A 288 14.74 22.94 -5.44
C HIS A 288 14.23 23.30 -4.02
N PRO A 289 13.57 24.46 -3.82
CA PRO A 289 13.11 24.90 -2.48
C PRO A 289 12.19 23.90 -1.75
N LEU A 290 11.43 23.10 -2.50
CA LEU A 290 10.51 22.08 -1.97
C LEU A 290 11.13 20.67 -1.88
N TYR A 291 12.41 20.49 -2.23
CA TYR A 291 13.05 19.17 -2.30
C TYR A 291 12.88 18.36 -1.01
N GLU A 292 13.22 18.94 0.15
CA GLU A 292 13.15 18.24 1.43
C GLU A 292 11.73 17.82 1.81
N ARG A 293 10.72 18.65 1.52
CA ARG A 293 9.31 18.33 1.82
C ARG A 293 8.85 17.11 1.01
N PHE A 294 9.15 17.10 -0.29
CA PHE A 294 8.84 15.94 -1.13
C PHE A 294 9.68 14.71 -0.77
N ARG A 295 10.93 14.89 -0.34
CA ARG A 295 11.79 13.81 0.13
C ARG A 295 11.22 13.13 1.39
N VAL A 296 10.76 13.92 2.36
CA VAL A 296 10.09 13.41 3.58
C VAL A 296 8.88 12.56 3.20
N LEU A 297 7.99 13.08 2.34
CA LEU A 297 6.80 12.35 1.91
C LEU A 297 7.13 11.01 1.22
N ARG A 298 8.16 11.01 0.36
CA ARG A 298 8.62 9.80 -0.34
C ARG A 298 9.17 8.76 0.62
N ILE A 299 10.06 9.17 1.53
CA ILE A 299 10.65 8.26 2.52
C ILE A 299 9.55 7.67 3.42
N SER A 300 8.57 8.47 3.85
CA SER A 300 7.44 8.00 4.65
C SER A 300 6.55 7.01 3.90
N ALA A 301 6.24 7.27 2.63
CA ALA A 301 5.44 6.34 1.80
C ALA A 301 6.16 5.02 1.55
N THR A 302 7.45 5.07 1.24
CA THR A 302 8.29 3.87 1.08
C THR A 302 8.38 3.09 2.39
N ALA A 303 8.55 3.76 3.53
CA ALA A 303 8.56 3.11 4.84
C ALA A 303 7.25 2.37 5.13
N ARG A 304 6.10 3.00 4.84
CA ARG A 304 4.78 2.37 4.98
C ARG A 304 4.63 1.17 4.05
N SER A 305 5.02 1.31 2.78
CA SER A 305 4.94 0.21 1.80
C SER A 305 5.75 -1.02 2.23
N TYR A 306 6.98 -0.82 2.74
CA TYR A 306 7.77 -1.92 3.31
C TYR A 306 7.15 -2.50 4.57
N ALA A 307 6.63 -1.67 5.48
CA ALA A 307 5.98 -2.14 6.70
C ALA A 307 4.76 -3.01 6.40
N ASP A 308 3.91 -2.58 5.45
CA ASP A 308 2.68 -3.27 5.08
C ASP A 308 2.93 -4.63 4.40
N GLN A 309 3.97 -4.74 3.57
CA GLN A 309 4.31 -6.02 2.93
C GLN A 309 5.08 -6.97 3.87
N ARG A 310 5.75 -6.47 4.92
CA ARG A 310 6.68 -7.24 5.77
C ARG A 310 6.07 -8.53 6.31
N GLY A 311 4.85 -8.45 6.84
CA GLY A 311 4.18 -9.58 7.47
C GLY A 311 3.88 -10.69 6.45
N VAL A 312 3.22 -10.35 5.36
CA VAL A 312 2.85 -11.34 4.33
C VAL A 312 4.07 -11.91 3.62
N VAL A 313 5.12 -11.12 3.37
CA VAL A 313 6.37 -11.63 2.79
C VAL A 313 7.02 -12.61 3.76
N SER A 314 7.08 -12.30 5.07
CA SER A 314 7.65 -13.22 6.05
C SER A 314 6.90 -14.56 6.11
N GLU A 315 5.56 -14.53 6.10
CA GLU A 315 4.71 -15.73 6.03
C GLU A 315 4.93 -16.50 4.72
N TRP A 316 5.05 -15.79 3.59
CA TRP A 316 5.31 -16.39 2.28
C TRP A 316 6.66 -17.11 2.24
N LEU A 317 7.73 -16.47 2.70
CA LEU A 317 9.06 -17.08 2.75
C LEU A 317 9.10 -18.31 3.66
N GLN A 318 8.33 -18.29 4.75
CA GLN A 318 8.17 -19.46 5.61
C GLN A 318 7.42 -20.59 4.91
N SER A 319 6.35 -20.28 4.15
CA SER A 319 5.52 -21.30 3.49
C SER A 319 6.27 -22.04 2.37
N ILE A 320 7.23 -21.39 1.71
CA ILE A 320 8.07 -21.99 0.66
C ILE A 320 9.31 -22.72 1.22
N GLY A 321 9.49 -22.76 2.54
CA GLY A 321 10.60 -23.47 3.20
C GLY A 321 11.94 -22.72 3.23
N GLU A 322 11.96 -21.43 2.89
CA GLU A 322 13.14 -20.56 2.92
C GLU A 322 12.98 -19.37 3.87
N PRO A 323 12.75 -19.62 5.17
CA PRO A 323 12.47 -18.56 6.13
C PRO A 323 13.63 -17.56 6.20
N ALA A 324 13.29 -16.28 6.12
CA ALA A 324 14.24 -15.19 6.25
C ALA A 324 13.59 -14.03 7.00
N VAL A 325 14.39 -13.31 7.78
CA VAL A 325 13.94 -12.10 8.47
C VAL A 325 13.83 -10.97 7.45
N VAL A 326 12.62 -10.46 7.22
CA VAL A 326 12.43 -9.21 6.48
C VAL A 326 12.81 -8.05 7.40
N THR A 327 13.92 -7.38 7.12
CA THR A 327 14.48 -6.33 7.99
C THR A 327 13.74 -5.01 7.78
N PRO A 328 13.67 -4.14 8.80
CA PRO A 328 12.91 -2.90 8.68
C PRO A 328 13.59 -1.90 7.73
N TYR A 329 12.77 -1.12 7.03
CA TYR A 329 13.18 0.14 6.41
C TYR A 329 12.99 1.25 7.45
N LEU A 330 14.06 1.99 7.75
CA LEU A 330 14.04 3.02 8.77
C LEU A 330 14.18 4.40 8.14
N ALA A 331 13.22 5.29 8.43
CA ALA A 331 13.39 6.71 8.20
C ALA A 331 14.25 7.28 9.33
N THR A 332 15.28 8.03 8.98
CA THR A 332 16.29 8.57 9.90
C THR A 332 16.47 10.06 9.61
N GLN A 333 16.77 10.85 10.64
CA GLN A 333 17.10 12.25 10.47
C GLN A 333 18.62 12.43 10.55
N ARG A 334 19.19 13.09 9.55
CA ARG A 334 20.61 13.46 9.54
C ARG A 334 20.85 14.65 10.48
N LYS A 335 22.12 14.90 10.80
CA LYS A 335 22.53 16.00 11.69
C LYS A 335 22.13 17.40 11.17
N ASP A 336 22.01 17.56 9.86
CA ASP A 336 21.58 18.80 9.20
C ASP A 336 20.05 18.96 9.15
N GLY A 337 19.29 18.00 9.68
CA GLY A 337 17.82 18.00 9.70
C GLY A 337 17.17 17.33 8.50
N SER A 338 17.92 17.01 7.44
CA SER A 338 17.41 16.28 6.28
C SER A 338 17.01 14.85 6.64
N VAL A 339 16.07 14.29 5.90
CA VAL A 339 15.64 12.89 6.11
C VAL A 339 16.42 11.95 5.19
N SER A 340 16.81 10.80 5.73
CA SER A 340 17.46 9.70 5.02
C SER A 340 16.76 8.40 5.36
N SER A 341 16.94 7.36 4.55
CA SER A 341 16.57 6.00 4.92
C SER A 341 17.77 5.09 5.15
N CYS A 342 17.58 4.09 5.99
CA CYS A 342 18.53 2.99 6.12
C CYS A 342 17.83 1.63 6.21
N SER A 343 18.50 0.62 5.67
CA SER A 343 18.17 -0.78 5.90
C SER A 343 19.20 -1.42 6.83
N VAL A 344 18.79 -2.49 7.50
CA VAL A 344 19.67 -3.23 8.43
C VAL A 344 19.98 -4.59 7.84
N TRP A 345 21.27 -4.93 7.81
CA TRP A 345 21.78 -6.23 7.44
C TRP A 345 22.48 -6.85 8.65
N PRO A 346 21.79 -7.70 9.42
CA PRO A 346 22.36 -8.37 10.58
C PRO A 346 23.24 -9.57 10.20
N GLU A 347 24.30 -9.80 10.98
CA GLU A 347 25.12 -11.01 10.93
C GLU A 347 24.36 -12.22 11.51
N GLY A 348 24.62 -13.41 10.97
CA GLY A 348 24.17 -14.68 11.56
C GLY A 348 22.72 -15.08 11.29
N VAL A 349 21.91 -14.24 10.65
CA VAL A 349 20.52 -14.57 10.29
C VAL A 349 20.26 -14.43 8.78
N PRO A 350 19.62 -15.42 8.13
CA PRO A 350 19.08 -15.25 6.79
C PRO A 350 18.09 -14.08 6.78
N CYS A 351 18.29 -13.13 5.87
CA CYS A 351 17.42 -11.97 5.79
C CYS A 351 17.11 -11.54 4.37
N VAL A 352 16.09 -10.72 4.27
CA VAL A 352 15.71 -9.98 3.08
C VAL A 352 15.67 -8.52 3.50
N ILE A 353 16.43 -7.67 2.81
CA ILE A 353 16.60 -6.27 3.18
C ILE A 353 15.90 -5.35 2.17
N PRO A 354 15.32 -4.23 2.62
CA PRO A 354 14.78 -3.21 1.74
C PRO A 354 15.91 -2.39 1.09
N ARG A 355 15.64 -1.89 -0.12
CA ARG A 355 16.43 -0.81 -0.70
C ARG A 355 16.18 0.50 0.05
N ALA A 356 17.26 1.18 0.43
CA ALA A 356 17.26 2.43 1.19
C ALA A 356 18.44 3.32 0.74
N ASP A 357 18.60 4.53 1.29
CA ASP A 357 19.76 5.39 0.97
C ASP A 357 21.09 4.77 1.48
N SER A 358 21.02 3.97 2.53
CA SER A 358 22.19 3.35 3.18
C SER A 358 21.87 1.98 3.77
N VAL A 359 22.91 1.17 3.98
CA VAL A 359 22.82 -0.12 4.67
C VAL A 359 23.70 -0.09 5.92
N VAL A 360 23.11 -0.47 7.04
CA VAL A 360 23.78 -0.63 8.33
C VAL A 360 24.02 -2.11 8.56
N PHE A 361 25.29 -2.49 8.74
CA PHE A 361 25.69 -3.85 9.06
C PHE A 361 25.85 -3.99 10.57
N THR A 362 25.12 -4.94 11.16
CA THR A 362 25.19 -5.19 12.60
C THR A 362 25.83 -6.54 12.88
N GLY A 363 26.82 -6.58 13.77
CA GLY A 363 27.53 -7.80 14.13
C GLY A 363 26.73 -8.69 15.11
N ASP A 364 27.15 -9.94 15.24
CA ASP A 364 26.59 -10.88 16.22
C ASP A 364 26.96 -10.46 17.66
N SER A 365 26.03 -9.82 18.37
CA SER A 365 26.19 -9.47 19.77
C SER A 365 25.31 -10.34 20.66
N LYS A 366 25.94 -11.09 21.57
CA LYS A 366 25.26 -11.79 22.68
C LYS A 366 24.73 -10.83 23.77
N GLU A 367 25.09 -9.55 23.71
CA GLU A 367 24.60 -8.49 24.60
C GLU A 367 23.65 -7.55 23.83
N SER A 368 22.66 -6.98 24.50
CA SER A 368 21.45 -6.38 23.91
C SER A 368 21.63 -5.18 22.95
N ASN A 369 22.86 -4.74 22.66
CA ASN A 369 23.15 -3.75 21.63
C ASN A 369 23.99 -4.41 20.53
N GLN A 370 23.39 -4.66 19.36
CA GLN A 370 24.15 -5.10 18.19
C GLN A 370 25.11 -3.99 17.75
N GLU A 371 26.40 -4.28 17.70
CA GLU A 371 27.44 -3.33 17.28
C GLU A 371 27.34 -3.06 15.78
N VAL A 372 27.40 -1.79 15.37
CA VAL A 372 27.47 -1.42 13.94
C VAL A 372 28.90 -1.64 13.46
N VAL A 373 29.09 -2.63 12.57
CA VAL A 373 30.41 -3.04 12.07
C VAL A 373 30.77 -2.41 10.72
N ALA A 374 29.77 -1.94 9.96
CA ALA A 374 29.95 -1.13 8.76
C ALA A 374 28.66 -0.34 8.47
N CYS A 375 28.77 0.78 7.76
CA CYS A 375 27.61 1.55 7.31
C CYS A 375 27.99 2.43 6.12
N ASN A 376 27.34 2.24 4.98
CA ASN A 376 27.56 3.08 3.80
C ASN A 376 26.31 3.22 2.92
N THR A 377 26.40 4.09 1.92
CA THR A 377 25.37 4.27 0.88
C THR A 377 25.06 2.96 0.17
N TRP A 378 23.82 2.82 -0.31
CA TRP A 378 23.40 1.66 -1.08
C TRP A 378 24.29 1.41 -2.29
N GLU A 379 24.66 2.46 -3.01
CA GLU A 379 25.54 2.41 -4.18
C GLU A 379 26.92 1.84 -3.82
N LYS A 380 27.50 2.28 -2.69
CA LYS A 380 28.79 1.74 -2.23
C LYS A 380 28.68 0.26 -1.84
N VAL A 381 27.57 -0.13 -1.23
CA VAL A 381 27.31 -1.52 -0.86
C VAL A 381 27.15 -2.39 -2.10
N LEU A 382 26.42 -1.93 -3.12
CA LEU A 382 26.31 -2.62 -4.40
C LEU A 382 27.66 -2.78 -5.10
N GLU A 383 28.51 -1.75 -5.06
CA GLU A 383 29.86 -1.80 -5.63
C GLU A 383 30.71 -2.93 -5.02
N VAL A 384 30.67 -3.11 -3.69
CA VAL A 384 31.52 -4.07 -2.98
C VAL A 384 30.91 -5.47 -2.91
N VAL A 385 29.62 -5.55 -2.59
CA VAL A 385 28.91 -6.81 -2.30
C VAL A 385 27.61 -6.99 -3.08
N GLY A 386 27.43 -6.30 -4.21
CA GLY A 386 26.24 -6.43 -5.06
C GLY A 386 25.95 -7.87 -5.49
N GLY A 387 26.99 -8.70 -5.68
CA GLY A 387 26.82 -10.13 -5.97
C GLY A 387 26.19 -10.95 -4.83
N LEU A 388 26.09 -10.39 -3.62
CA LEU A 388 25.43 -11.02 -2.48
C LEU A 388 23.95 -10.65 -2.37
N LEU A 389 23.50 -9.62 -3.09
CA LEU A 389 22.15 -9.08 -3.09
C LEU A 389 21.37 -9.60 -4.29
N LYS A 390 20.36 -10.44 -4.05
CA LYS A 390 19.50 -10.97 -5.09
C LYS A 390 18.14 -10.26 -5.04
N PRO A 391 17.71 -9.58 -6.11
CA PRO A 391 16.39 -8.95 -6.13
C PRO A 391 15.29 -10.01 -6.05
N THR A 392 14.25 -9.72 -5.30
CA THR A 392 13.02 -10.52 -5.25
C THR A 392 11.98 -9.91 -6.21
N PRO A 393 10.90 -10.63 -6.58
CA PRO A 393 9.82 -10.05 -7.37
C PRO A 393 8.90 -9.12 -6.55
N PHE A 394 9.31 -8.73 -5.33
CA PHE A 394 8.49 -7.92 -4.43
C PHE A 394 8.52 -6.43 -4.79
N HIS A 395 7.44 -5.69 -4.50
CA HIS A 395 7.36 -4.24 -4.66
C HIS A 395 6.93 -3.56 -3.36
N PRO A 396 7.61 -2.50 -2.91
CA PRO A 396 8.94 -2.07 -3.35
C PRO A 396 9.97 -3.20 -3.26
N GLU A 397 11.00 -3.10 -4.10
CA GLU A 397 12.01 -4.15 -4.28
C GLU A 397 12.70 -4.52 -2.98
N LEU A 398 12.68 -5.82 -2.69
CA LEU A 398 13.39 -6.43 -1.57
C LEU A 398 14.58 -7.22 -2.11
N TYR A 399 15.64 -7.33 -1.31
CA TYR A 399 16.86 -8.03 -1.71
C TYR A 399 17.15 -9.16 -0.74
N ARG A 400 17.10 -10.40 -1.23
CA ARG A 400 17.54 -11.57 -0.48
C ARG A 400 19.06 -11.57 -0.41
N VAL A 401 19.59 -11.62 0.80
CA VAL A 401 21.04 -11.68 1.00
C VAL A 401 21.51 -13.13 1.06
N SER A 402 22.59 -13.44 0.34
CA SER A 402 23.12 -14.81 0.27
C SER A 402 24.02 -15.21 1.44
N ARG A 403 24.80 -14.27 1.97
CA ARG A 403 25.63 -14.41 3.18
C ARG A 403 25.99 -13.04 3.73
N PHE A 404 26.37 -12.97 5.00
CA PHE A 404 26.95 -11.75 5.55
C PHE A 404 28.31 -11.41 4.88
N PRO A 405 28.65 -10.12 4.67
CA PRO A 405 29.96 -9.75 4.13
C PRO A 405 31.12 -10.21 5.03
N SER A 406 32.24 -10.55 4.42
CA SER A 406 33.49 -10.88 5.10
C SER A 406 34.11 -9.63 5.73
N SER A 407 35.03 -9.80 6.68
CA SER A 407 35.76 -8.69 7.30
C SER A 407 36.50 -7.81 6.28
N THR A 408 36.98 -8.37 5.16
CA THR A 408 37.63 -7.61 4.09
C THR A 408 36.62 -6.78 3.30
N GLU A 409 35.46 -7.33 2.98
CA GLU A 409 34.37 -6.61 2.31
C GLU A 409 33.81 -5.51 3.23
N LEU A 410 33.60 -5.78 4.52
CA LEU A 410 33.17 -4.78 5.50
C LEU A 410 34.18 -3.63 5.63
N ALA A 411 35.47 -3.94 5.62
CA ALA A 411 36.52 -2.91 5.62
C ALA A 411 36.51 -2.05 4.34
N GLN A 412 36.18 -2.64 3.17
CA GLN A 412 36.03 -1.90 1.91
C GLN A 412 34.75 -1.05 1.87
N ILE A 413 33.68 -1.50 2.52
CA ILE A 413 32.44 -0.73 2.72
C ILE A 413 32.73 0.45 3.67
N GLY A 414 33.36 0.18 4.82
CA GLY A 414 33.72 1.18 5.82
C GLY A 414 32.54 1.85 6.52
N MET A 415 32.81 3.00 7.15
CA MET A 415 31.85 3.80 7.92
C MET A 415 31.58 5.13 7.21
N GLY A 416 31.06 5.07 5.99
CA GLY A 416 30.86 6.24 5.12
C GLY A 416 29.67 7.12 5.47
N VAL A 417 28.68 6.60 6.22
CA VAL A 417 27.44 7.33 6.59
C VAL A 417 27.32 7.44 8.12
N SER A 418 28.46 7.56 8.83
CA SER A 418 28.60 7.44 10.29
C SER A 418 27.98 8.56 11.16
N ASN A 419 26.96 9.27 10.66
CA ASN A 419 26.28 10.34 11.40
C ASN A 419 24.76 10.12 11.51
N LEU A 420 24.31 8.86 11.44
CA LEU A 420 23.02 8.46 12.00
C LEU A 420 23.05 8.79 13.50
N LYS A 421 22.14 9.66 13.95
CA LYS A 421 22.00 9.98 15.38
C LYS A 421 21.38 8.83 16.14
#